data_AF-A0A434S4B9-F1
#
_entry.id   AF-A0A434S4B9-F1
#
_cell.length_a   1.000
_cell.length_b   1.000
_cell.length_c   1.000
_cell.angle_alpha   90.00
_cell.angle_beta   90.00
_cell.angle_gamma   90.00
#
_symmetry.space_group_name_H-M   'P 1'
#
loop_
_entity.id
_entity.type
_entity.pdbx_description
1 polymer ?
#
loop_
_entity_poly.entity_id
_entity_poly.type
_entity_poly.pdbx_seq_one_letter_code
_entity_poly.pdbx_strand_id
1 'polypeptide(L)'
;MNSKSKKFAGIQAYVTQAAVAQNAQAKLDAANAKLAADQAQLGTLTQQLADLNATDTTNMTAEEKAAFDAQVADVQAQIDAQNAAIAADTQAVTDAQAAVTANPAPDDATLDAALQDMANKPVDQEVTDWAKDVLADKIDQAAAATSTP
;
A
#
# COMPACT_ATOMS: atom_id res chain seq x y z
N MET A 1 6.93 42.54 -2.21
CA MET A 1 6.39 41.17 -2.06
C MET A 1 6.01 40.96 -0.59
N ASN A 2 4.76 40.56 -0.33
CA ASN A 2 4.15 40.53 1.00
C ASN A 2 4.83 39.48 1.91
N SER A 3 5.43 39.91 3.02
CA SER A 3 6.14 39.06 4.02
C SER A 3 5.32 37.84 4.47
N LYS A 4 3.98 37.98 4.54
CA LYS A 4 3.07 36.89 4.91
C LYS A 4 3.12 35.70 3.93
N SER A 5 3.27 35.93 2.62
CA SER A 5 3.24 34.84 1.63
C SER A 5 4.49 33.95 1.68
N LYS A 6 5.65 34.49 2.08
CA LYS A 6 6.87 33.69 2.29
C LYS A 6 6.78 32.84 3.55
N LYS A 7 6.16 33.37 4.61
CA LYS A 7 6.00 32.70 5.90
C LYS A 7 5.14 31.43 5.82
N PHE A 8 4.09 31.42 4.99
CA PHE A 8 3.25 30.23 4.81
C PHE A 8 3.84 29.17 3.86
N ALA A 9 4.90 29.51 3.11
CA ALA A 9 5.47 28.60 2.11
C ALA A 9 6.12 27.36 2.75
N GLY A 10 6.76 27.50 3.93
CA GLY A 10 7.37 26.38 4.65
C GLY A 10 6.33 25.37 5.13
N ILE A 11 5.23 25.84 5.73
CA ILE A 11 4.13 24.96 6.16
C ILE A 11 3.43 24.30 4.96
N GLN A 12 3.24 25.03 3.85
CA GLN A 12 2.67 24.44 2.65
C GLN A 12 3.59 23.34 2.06
N ALA A 13 4.91 23.56 2.06
CA ALA A 13 5.89 22.57 1.62
C ALA A 13 5.87 21.33 2.51
N TYR A 14 5.82 21.52 3.83
CA TYR A 14 5.67 20.44 4.82
C TYR A 14 4.41 19.60 4.55
N VAL A 15 3.24 20.24 4.45
CA VAL A 15 1.96 19.57 4.18
C VAL A 15 2.00 18.78 2.86
N THR A 16 2.56 19.39 1.81
CA THR A 16 2.66 18.73 0.50
C THR A 16 3.57 17.51 0.56
N GLN A 17 4.74 17.61 1.20
CA GLN A 17 5.67 16.49 1.32
C GLN A 17 5.08 15.37 2.19
N ALA A 18 4.44 15.72 3.32
CA ALA A 18 3.77 14.76 4.19
C ALA A 18 2.65 14.01 3.46
N ALA A 19 1.85 14.71 2.64
CA ALA A 19 0.79 14.10 1.83
C ALA A 19 1.34 13.10 0.80
N VAL A 20 2.46 13.42 0.14
CA VAL A 20 3.11 12.49 -0.81
C VAL A 20 3.63 11.26 -0.08
N ALA A 21 4.27 11.43 1.08
CA ALA A 21 4.75 10.32 1.90
C ALA A 21 3.60 9.43 2.40
N GLN A 22 2.49 10.03 2.85
CA GLN A 22 1.28 9.32 3.27
C GLN A 22 0.70 8.48 2.12
N ASN A 23 0.58 9.06 0.92
CA ASN A 23 0.10 8.34 -0.27
C ASN A 23 1.04 7.20 -0.68
N ALA A 24 2.36 7.39 -0.57
CA ALA A 24 3.32 6.33 -0.85
C ALA A 24 3.19 5.18 0.15
N GLN A 25 3.02 5.47 1.44
CA GLN A 25 2.82 4.47 2.47
C GLN A 25 1.49 3.71 2.27
N ALA A 26 0.40 4.43 1.98
CA ALA A 26 -0.90 3.80 1.71
C ALA A 26 -0.85 2.84 0.50
N LYS A 27 -0.08 3.17 -0.54
CA LYS A 27 0.15 2.27 -1.69
C LYS A 27 0.94 1.03 -1.30
N LEU A 28 1.95 1.18 -0.47
CA LEU A 28 2.72 0.04 0.05
C LEU A 28 1.85 -0.88 0.90
N ASP A 29 1.04 -0.31 1.79
CA ASP A 29 0.11 -1.09 2.63
C ASP A 29 -0.93 -1.84 1.77
N ALA A 30 -1.48 -1.19 0.74
CA ALA A 30 -2.40 -1.81 -0.20
C ALA A 30 -1.74 -2.93 -1.03
N ALA A 31 -0.50 -2.73 -1.51
CA ALA A 31 0.24 -3.76 -2.24
C ALA A 31 0.54 -4.97 -1.36
N ASN A 32 0.95 -4.76 -0.10
CA ASN A 32 1.18 -5.82 0.87
C ASN A 32 -0.11 -6.59 1.19
N ALA A 33 -1.22 -5.88 1.38
CA ALA A 33 -2.52 -6.50 1.63
C ALA A 33 -2.98 -7.37 0.45
N LYS A 34 -2.76 -6.88 -0.78
CA LYS A 34 -3.07 -7.65 -2.00
C LYS A 34 -2.20 -8.90 -2.11
N LEU A 35 -0.89 -8.78 -1.91
CA LEU A 35 0.04 -9.92 -1.93
C LEU A 35 -0.36 -10.99 -0.90
N ALA A 36 -0.72 -10.58 0.31
CA ALA A 36 -1.17 -11.50 1.35
C ALA A 36 -2.47 -12.22 0.98
N ALA A 37 -3.43 -11.51 0.36
CA ALA A 37 -4.67 -12.10 -0.14
C ALA A 37 -4.40 -13.13 -1.26
N ASP A 38 -3.52 -12.79 -2.20
CA ASP A 38 -3.13 -13.66 -3.31
C ASP A 38 -2.40 -14.92 -2.82
N GLN A 39 -1.55 -14.80 -1.79
CA GLN A 39 -0.91 -15.95 -1.12
C GLN A 39 -1.92 -16.85 -0.40
N ALA A 40 -2.95 -16.27 0.25
CA ALA A 40 -4.00 -17.05 0.88
C ALA A 40 -4.86 -17.80 -0.15
N GLN A 41 -5.14 -17.18 -1.29
CA GLN A 41 -5.84 -17.82 -2.41
C GLN A 41 -5.03 -18.99 -2.99
N LEU A 42 -3.71 -18.82 -3.17
CA LEU A 42 -2.83 -19.91 -3.59
C LEU A 42 -2.88 -21.09 -2.61
N GLY A 43 -2.90 -20.82 -1.30
CA GLY A 43 -3.05 -21.85 -0.27
C GLY A 43 -4.36 -22.63 -0.43
N THR A 44 -5.45 -21.92 -0.71
CA THR A 44 -6.78 -22.52 -0.93
C THR A 44 -6.79 -23.41 -2.17
N LEU A 45 -6.25 -22.94 -3.30
CA LEU A 45 -6.17 -23.72 -4.54
C LEU A 45 -5.28 -24.96 -4.39
N THR A 46 -4.16 -24.81 -3.68
CA THR A 46 -3.24 -25.93 -3.41
C THR A 46 -3.92 -27.00 -2.56
N GLN A 47 -4.69 -26.61 -1.54
CA GLN A 47 -5.48 -27.56 -0.75
C GLN A 47 -6.56 -28.24 -1.61
N GLN A 48 -7.27 -27.49 -2.43
CA GLN A 48 -8.26 -28.05 -3.35
C GLN A 48 -7.65 -29.07 -4.31
N LEU A 49 -6.46 -28.80 -4.85
CA LEU A 49 -5.73 -29.76 -5.69
C LEU A 49 -5.34 -31.02 -4.91
N ALA A 50 -4.90 -30.87 -3.66
CA ALA A 50 -4.57 -32.01 -2.80
C ALA A 50 -5.81 -32.87 -2.49
N ASP A 51 -6.95 -32.24 -2.20
CA ASP A 51 -8.21 -32.91 -1.92
C ASP A 51 -8.74 -33.66 -3.16
N LEU A 52 -8.64 -33.05 -4.34
CA LEU A 52 -8.92 -33.72 -5.61
C LEU A 52 -8.01 -34.95 -5.75
N ASN A 53 -6.69 -34.78 -5.64
CA ASN A 53 -5.74 -35.89 -5.78
C ASN A 53 -5.92 -37.02 -4.75
N ALA A 54 -6.57 -36.76 -3.61
CA ALA A 54 -6.93 -37.76 -2.61
C ALA A 54 -8.25 -38.49 -2.90
N THR A 55 -9.01 -38.08 -3.92
CA THR A 55 -10.29 -38.70 -4.30
C THR A 55 -10.06 -40.12 -4.80
N ASP A 56 -10.79 -41.08 -4.23
CA ASP A 56 -10.77 -42.45 -4.71
C ASP A 56 -11.50 -42.56 -6.05
N THR A 57 -10.74 -42.93 -7.10
CA THR A 57 -11.26 -43.03 -8.45
C THR A 57 -11.50 -44.48 -8.90
N THR A 58 -11.36 -45.49 -8.04
CA THR A 58 -11.39 -46.90 -8.47
C THR A 58 -12.72 -47.34 -9.08
N ASN A 59 -13.82 -46.71 -8.68
CA ASN A 59 -15.18 -47.05 -9.13
C ASN A 59 -15.73 -46.11 -10.22
N MET A 60 -14.92 -45.15 -10.69
CA MET A 60 -15.34 -44.21 -11.72
C MET A 60 -15.35 -44.87 -13.10
N THR A 61 -16.34 -44.53 -13.93
CA THR A 61 -16.33 -44.87 -15.36
C THR A 61 -15.23 -44.10 -16.11
N ALA A 62 -14.99 -44.46 -17.37
CA ALA A 62 -14.01 -43.75 -18.20
C ALA A 62 -14.39 -42.28 -18.40
N GLU A 63 -15.69 -42.00 -18.58
CA GLU A 63 -16.22 -40.64 -18.76
C GLU A 63 -16.08 -39.81 -17.49
N GLU A 64 -16.35 -40.42 -16.33
CA GLU A 64 -16.18 -39.77 -15.02
C GLU A 64 -14.70 -39.45 -14.75
N LYS A 65 -13.79 -40.37 -15.08
CA LYS A 65 -12.34 -40.13 -14.97
C LYS A 65 -11.87 -38.99 -15.86
N ALA A 66 -12.32 -38.95 -17.11
CA ALA A 66 -11.98 -37.86 -18.02
C ALA A 66 -12.48 -36.49 -17.51
N ALA A 67 -13.68 -36.44 -16.93
CA ALA A 67 -14.22 -35.22 -16.32
C ALA A 67 -13.42 -34.80 -15.07
N PHE A 68 -13.01 -35.76 -14.24
CA PHE A 68 -12.19 -35.52 -13.07
C PHE A 68 -10.78 -35.03 -13.44
N ASP A 69 -10.14 -35.65 -14.43
CA ASP A 69 -8.83 -35.21 -14.93
C ASP A 69 -8.90 -33.77 -15.47
N ALA A 70 -9.99 -33.41 -16.15
CA ALA A 70 -10.23 -32.04 -16.59
C ALA A 70 -10.38 -31.05 -15.41
N GLN A 71 -11.02 -31.47 -14.31
CA GLN A 71 -11.13 -30.65 -13.10
C GLN A 71 -9.77 -30.43 -12.42
N VAL A 72 -8.94 -31.47 -12.34
CA VAL A 72 -7.56 -31.38 -11.81
C VAL A 72 -6.74 -30.42 -12.68
N ALA A 73 -6.83 -30.54 -14.01
CA ALA A 73 -6.14 -29.67 -14.94
C ALA A 73 -6.58 -28.20 -14.81
N ASP A 74 -7.88 -27.95 -14.61
CA ASP A 74 -8.41 -26.60 -14.39
C ASP A 74 -7.87 -25.96 -13.10
N VAL A 75 -7.88 -26.70 -11.97
CA VAL A 75 -7.32 -26.20 -10.71
C VAL A 75 -5.82 -25.95 -10.83
N GLN A 76 -5.08 -26.81 -11.54
CA GLN A 76 -3.65 -26.59 -11.80
C GLN A 76 -3.42 -25.31 -12.61
N ALA A 77 -4.25 -25.04 -13.64
CA ALA A 77 -4.16 -23.81 -14.41
C ALA A 77 -4.46 -22.56 -13.56
N GLN A 78 -5.42 -22.66 -12.63
CA GLN A 78 -5.70 -21.58 -11.68
C GLN A 78 -4.52 -21.33 -10.73
N ILE A 79 -3.84 -22.39 -10.25
CA ILE A 79 -2.62 -22.27 -9.43
C ILE A 79 -1.52 -21.55 -10.20
N ASP A 80 -1.30 -21.92 -11.47
CA ASP A 80 -0.28 -21.30 -12.30
C ASP A 80 -0.57 -19.81 -12.53
N ALA A 81 -1.84 -19.46 -12.80
CA ALA A 81 -2.29 -18.07 -12.91
C ALA A 81 -2.10 -17.29 -11.59
N GLN A 82 -2.42 -17.92 -10.45
CA GLN A 82 -2.25 -17.31 -9.13
C GLN A 82 -0.77 -17.07 -8.80
N ASN A 83 0.12 -17.99 -9.17
CA ASN A 83 1.57 -17.81 -9.01
C ASN A 83 2.09 -16.64 -9.85
N ALA A 84 1.58 -16.47 -11.08
CA ALA A 84 1.92 -15.31 -11.91
C ALA A 84 1.42 -13.99 -11.30
N ALA A 85 0.23 -13.98 -10.70
CA ALA A 85 -0.31 -12.83 -9.97
C ALA A 85 0.56 -12.48 -8.75
N ILE A 86 0.97 -13.48 -7.95
CA ILE A 86 1.87 -13.30 -6.80
C ILE A 86 3.22 -12.69 -7.22
N ALA A 87 3.78 -13.14 -8.35
CA ALA A 87 5.02 -12.58 -8.86
C ALA A 87 4.86 -11.09 -9.23
N ALA A 88 3.75 -10.73 -9.89
CA ALA A 88 3.43 -9.34 -10.22
C ALA A 88 3.22 -8.48 -8.95
N ASP A 89 2.50 -9.00 -7.96
CA ASP A 89 2.25 -8.30 -6.70
C ASP A 89 3.52 -8.13 -5.86
N THR A 90 4.42 -9.11 -5.88
CA THR A 90 5.74 -9.00 -5.25
C THR A 90 6.55 -7.86 -5.85
N GLN A 91 6.47 -7.69 -7.18
CA GLN A 91 7.07 -6.54 -7.86
C GLN A 91 6.38 -5.23 -7.46
N ALA A 92 5.04 -5.21 -7.38
CA ALA A 92 4.28 -4.04 -6.97
C ALA A 92 4.63 -3.58 -5.54
N VAL A 93 4.86 -4.51 -4.61
CA VAL A 93 5.36 -4.20 -3.25
C VAL A 93 6.75 -3.57 -3.32
N THR A 94 7.65 -4.11 -4.15
CA THR A 94 9.00 -3.56 -4.33
C THR A 94 8.95 -2.12 -4.87
N ASP A 95 8.12 -1.88 -5.88
CA ASP A 95 7.95 -0.56 -6.50
C ASP A 95 7.33 0.45 -5.52
N ALA A 96 6.33 0.01 -4.73
CA ALA A 96 5.73 0.84 -3.70
C ALA A 96 6.73 1.18 -2.58
N GLN A 97 7.57 0.22 -2.17
CA GLN A 97 8.63 0.45 -1.18
C GLN A 97 9.69 1.43 -1.70
N ALA A 98 10.02 1.37 -2.99
CA ALA A 98 10.90 2.36 -3.62
C ALA A 98 10.26 3.75 -3.61
N ALA A 99 8.95 3.86 -3.85
CA ALA A 99 8.22 5.12 -3.77
C ALA A 99 8.21 5.72 -2.35
N VAL A 100 8.03 4.89 -1.30
CA VAL A 100 8.17 5.33 0.10
C VAL A 100 9.58 5.86 0.37
N THR A 101 10.61 5.13 -0.09
CA THR A 101 12.01 5.54 0.10
C THR A 101 12.34 6.85 -0.62
N ALA A 102 11.79 7.06 -1.81
CA ALA A 102 11.98 8.28 -2.60
C ALA A 102 11.22 9.49 -2.04
N ASN A 103 10.18 9.26 -1.23
CA ASN A 103 9.32 10.30 -0.66
C ASN A 103 9.27 10.16 0.87
N PRO A 104 10.39 10.38 1.58
CA PRO A 104 10.39 10.30 3.04
C PRO A 104 9.45 11.35 3.64
N ALA A 105 8.76 10.95 4.70
CA ALA A 105 7.98 11.88 5.50
C ALA A 105 8.88 13.02 6.02
N PRO A 106 8.42 14.27 6.02
CA PRO A 106 9.15 15.36 6.63
C PRO A 106 9.28 15.14 8.14
N ASP A 107 10.39 15.57 8.72
CA ASP A 107 10.67 15.40 10.14
C ASP A 107 10.23 16.62 10.98
N ASP A 108 10.27 16.47 12.29
CA ASP A 108 9.92 17.53 13.24
C ASP A 108 10.79 18.77 13.06
N ALA A 109 12.06 18.62 12.71
CA ALA A 109 12.97 19.74 12.50
C ALA A 109 12.55 20.61 11.30
N THR A 110 12.04 19.99 10.22
CA THR A 110 11.47 20.73 9.08
C THR A 110 10.20 21.48 9.46
N LEU A 111 9.34 20.90 10.32
CA LEU A 111 8.16 21.57 10.84
C LEU A 111 8.53 22.72 11.78
N ASP A 112 9.48 22.50 12.70
CA ASP A 112 9.96 23.50 13.66
C ASP A 112 10.57 24.71 12.95
N ALA A 113 11.38 24.49 11.91
CA ALA A 113 11.94 25.57 11.10
C ALA A 113 10.84 26.38 10.42
N ALA A 114 9.83 25.72 9.84
CA ALA A 114 8.69 26.38 9.21
C ALA A 114 7.83 27.16 10.23
N LEU A 115 7.64 26.61 11.44
CA LEU A 115 6.93 27.27 12.53
C LEU A 115 7.72 28.46 13.07
N GLN A 116 9.05 28.37 13.21
CA GLN A 116 9.91 29.45 13.70
C GLN A 116 9.90 30.66 12.75
N ASP A 117 9.89 30.42 11.43
CA ASP A 117 9.75 31.50 10.43
C ASP A 117 8.41 32.25 10.53
N MET A 118 7.38 31.57 11.03
CA MET A 118 6.04 32.12 11.24
C MET A 118 5.84 32.75 12.63
N ALA A 119 6.41 32.15 13.67
CA ALA A 119 6.15 32.48 15.05
C ALA A 119 6.90 33.75 15.48
N ASN A 120 6.25 34.57 16.31
CA ASN A 120 6.90 35.67 17.03
C ASN A 120 7.39 35.23 18.43
N LYS A 121 7.29 33.93 18.74
CA LYS A 121 7.65 33.29 20.02
C LYS A 121 8.46 32.02 19.75
N PRO A 122 9.21 31.50 20.74
CA PRO A 122 9.89 30.21 20.61
C PRO A 122 8.91 29.10 20.22
N VAL A 123 9.36 28.21 19.34
CA VAL A 123 8.67 26.96 19.03
C VAL A 123 9.23 25.91 19.98
N ASP A 124 8.38 25.41 20.88
CA ASP A 124 8.68 24.27 21.74
C ASP A 124 7.90 23.04 21.26
N GLN A 125 8.17 21.89 21.89
CA GLN A 125 7.57 20.63 21.48
C GLN A 125 6.03 20.64 21.55
N GLU A 126 5.43 21.35 22.52
CA GLU A 126 3.97 21.44 22.64
C GLU A 126 3.37 22.21 21.46
N VAL A 127 4.03 23.28 21.01
CA VAL A 127 3.64 24.02 19.80
C VAL A 127 3.80 23.15 18.55
N THR A 128 4.87 22.36 18.46
CA THR A 128 5.10 21.44 17.33
C THR A 128 4.04 20.34 17.27
N ASP A 129 3.72 19.73 18.40
CA ASP A 129 2.71 18.66 18.48
C ASP A 129 1.30 19.21 18.19
N TRP A 130 0.95 20.38 18.72
CA TRP A 130 -0.29 21.06 18.36
C TRP A 130 -0.36 21.37 16.86
N ALA A 131 0.75 21.83 16.27
CA ALA A 131 0.79 22.12 14.84
C ALA A 131 0.61 20.85 13.99
N LYS A 132 1.18 19.72 14.39
CA LYS A 132 0.96 18.43 13.70
C LYS A 132 -0.52 18.05 13.71
N ASP A 133 -1.18 18.14 14.86
CA ASP A 133 -2.61 17.84 14.99
C ASP A 133 -3.47 18.75 14.09
N VAL A 134 -3.16 20.05 14.04
CA VAL A 134 -3.88 21.00 13.18
C VAL A 134 -3.61 20.77 11.69
N LEU A 135 -2.40 20.35 11.34
CA LEU A 135 -2.00 20.10 9.96
C LEU A 135 -2.45 18.73 9.44
N ALA A 136 -2.82 17.79 10.32
CA ALA A 136 -3.24 16.44 9.94
C ALA A 136 -4.37 16.46 8.90
N ASP A 137 -5.47 17.17 9.16
CA ASP A 137 -6.59 17.31 8.21
C ASP A 137 -6.17 17.95 6.87
N LYS A 138 -5.21 18.88 6.90
CA LYS A 138 -4.67 19.48 5.67
C LYS A 138 -3.80 18.51 4.87
N ILE A 139 -3.05 17.66 5.56
CA ILE A 139 -2.25 16.60 4.94
C ILE A 139 -3.20 15.59 4.29
N ASP A 140 -4.25 15.16 4.98
CA ASP A 140 -5.25 14.24 4.44
C ASP A 140 -5.94 14.82 3.19
N GLN A 141 -6.33 16.09 3.22
CA GLN A 141 -6.92 16.77 2.06
C GLN A 141 -5.93 16.87 0.88
N ALA A 142 -4.66 17.19 1.15
CA ALA A 142 -3.62 17.25 0.12
C ALA A 142 -3.30 15.86 -0.46
N ALA A 143 -3.32 14.82 0.37
CA ALA A 143 -3.15 13.45 -0.05
C ALA A 143 -4.31 13.02 -0.97
N ALA A 144 -5.55 13.26 -0.55
CA ALA A 144 -6.75 12.97 -1.34
C ALA A 144 -6.78 13.71 -2.69
N ALA A 145 -6.26 14.93 -2.75
CA ALA A 145 -6.19 15.72 -3.98
C ALA A 145 -5.12 15.22 -4.97
N THR A 146 -4.11 14.49 -4.49
CA THR A 146 -3.00 13.97 -5.32
C THR A 146 -3.14 12.48 -5.62
N SER A 147 -4.07 11.78 -4.96
CA SER A 147 -4.39 10.37 -5.15
C SER A 147 -5.39 10.10 -6.28
N THR A 148 -5.46 10.95 -7.31
CA THR A 148 -6.39 10.80 -8.45
C THR A 148 -6.37 9.35 -9.01
N PRO A 149 -7.54 8.73 -9.29
CA PRO A 149 -7.67 7.32 -9.69
C PRO A 149 -6.91 6.96 -10.97
#